data_AF-A0A9E0TT35-F1
#
_entry.id   AF-A0A9E0TT35-F1
#
_cell.length_a   1.000
_cell.length_b   1.000
_cell.length_c   1.000
_cell.angle_alpha   90.00
_cell.angle_beta   90.00
_cell.angle_gamma   90.00
#
_symmetry.space_group_name_H-M   'P 1'
#
loop_
_entity.id
_entity.type
_entity.pdbx_description
1 polymer ?
#
loop_
_entity_poly.entity_id
_entity_poly.type
_entity_poly.pdbx_seq_one_letter_code
_entity_poly.pdbx_strand_id
1 'polypeptide(L)'
;MQDDSVRTYQTRLPLDPQTDQTLHAFAQLFAHIEHSLFKDISTGKDPHELKAPYLEKFQITARQFNACRISLEGKIDSIKELRKGHIAELKEHIKVLEKKISKIKKPFLLHQKKRRLHLLKKRLEKLIRQDKAGDISLCFGSKKLFNAQFNLDANGYKTHEEWLIHWRHARNSEIFFLGSKDESSGNQSLTATVKPDGTLTLRIRLPNALIPQFGKYLIIPQV
;
A
#
# COMPACT_ATOMS: atom_id res chain seq x y z
N MET A 1 14.80 -5.01 -35.22
CA MET A 1 15.23 -4.93 -33.80
C MET A 1 14.16 -5.64 -33.00
N GLN A 2 14.54 -6.70 -32.29
CA GLN A 2 13.62 -7.58 -31.58
C GLN A 2 12.84 -6.79 -30.52
N ASP A 3 11.55 -7.09 -30.47
CA ASP A 3 10.63 -6.71 -29.41
C ASP A 3 11.12 -7.31 -28.10
N ASP A 4 11.87 -6.53 -27.31
CA ASP A 4 12.26 -6.89 -25.95
C ASP A 4 10.99 -6.90 -25.09
N SER A 5 10.25 -8.01 -25.16
CA SER A 5 9.07 -8.22 -24.33
C SER A 5 9.48 -8.05 -22.87
N VAL A 6 9.00 -7.00 -22.21
CA VAL A 6 9.22 -6.79 -20.78
C VAL A 6 8.54 -7.95 -20.06
N ARG A 7 9.34 -8.86 -19.49
CA ARG A 7 8.84 -10.02 -18.75
C ARG A 7 8.95 -9.74 -17.26
N THR A 8 7.82 -9.82 -16.56
CA THR A 8 7.78 -9.82 -15.10
C THR A 8 7.83 -11.24 -14.59
N TYR A 9 8.80 -11.53 -13.73
CA TYR A 9 8.96 -12.85 -13.11
C TYR A 9 8.47 -12.79 -11.67
N GLN A 10 7.87 -13.89 -11.21
CA GLN A 10 7.47 -14.09 -9.83
C GLN A 10 8.16 -15.35 -9.32
N THR A 11 8.75 -15.27 -8.14
CA THR A 11 9.41 -16.41 -7.48
C THR A 11 9.19 -16.35 -5.97
N ARG A 12 9.55 -17.41 -5.26
CA ARG A 12 9.56 -17.47 -3.80
C ARG A 12 11.00 -17.51 -3.32
N LEU A 13 11.30 -16.68 -2.32
CA LEU A 13 12.63 -16.66 -1.75
C LEU A 13 12.79 -17.83 -0.76
N PRO A 14 13.91 -18.58 -0.80
CA PRO A 14 14.25 -19.50 0.26
C PRO A 14 14.73 -18.70 1.48
N LEU A 15 13.85 -18.54 2.47
CA LEU A 15 14.14 -17.75 3.67
C LEU A 15 14.40 -18.67 4.86
N ASP A 16 15.62 -18.64 5.39
CA ASP A 16 15.88 -19.13 6.74
C ASP A 16 15.36 -18.13 7.79
N PRO A 17 15.20 -18.54 9.07
CA PRO A 17 14.65 -17.68 10.11
C PRO A 17 15.40 -16.36 10.32
N GLN A 18 16.73 -16.32 10.11
CA GLN A 18 17.52 -15.10 10.30
C GLN A 18 17.32 -14.13 9.13
N THR A 19 17.28 -14.64 7.90
CA THR A 19 16.96 -13.84 6.72
C THR A 19 15.54 -13.30 6.80
N ASP A 20 14.56 -14.12 7.21
CA ASP A 20 13.16 -13.69 7.39
C ASP A 20 13.05 -12.58 8.45
N GLN A 21 13.69 -12.73 9.60
CA GLN A 21 13.73 -11.70 10.65
C GLN A 21 14.31 -10.37 10.13
N THR A 22 15.39 -10.45 9.33
CA THR A 22 16.03 -9.26 8.75
C THR A 22 15.10 -8.54 7.78
N LEU A 23 14.43 -9.29 6.89
CA LEU A 23 13.45 -8.73 5.95
C LEU A 23 12.23 -8.17 6.68
N HIS A 24 11.77 -8.83 7.73
CA HIS A 24 10.66 -8.33 8.55
C HIS A 24 11.02 -6.99 9.21
N ALA A 25 12.20 -6.87 9.82
CA ALA A 25 12.68 -5.62 10.40
C ALA A 25 12.79 -4.48 9.35
N PHE A 26 13.24 -4.81 8.14
CA PHE A 26 13.25 -3.89 7.01
C PHE A 26 11.84 -3.43 6.67
N ALA A 27 10.91 -4.36 6.44
CA ALA A 27 9.53 -4.06 6.07
C ALA A 27 8.81 -3.22 7.15
N GLN A 28 9.06 -3.48 8.43
CA GLN A 28 8.57 -2.67 9.54
C GLN A 28 9.07 -1.22 9.47
N LEU A 29 10.36 -1.01 9.22
CA LEU A 29 10.94 0.33 9.07
C LEU A 29 10.34 1.07 7.87
N PHE A 30 10.23 0.40 6.72
CA PHE A 30 9.64 0.97 5.51
C PHE A 30 8.17 1.34 5.71
N ALA A 31 7.37 0.48 6.33
CA ALA A 31 5.99 0.79 6.67
C ALA A 31 5.90 2.01 7.60
N HIS A 32 6.78 2.11 8.59
CA HIS A 32 6.83 3.28 9.49
C HIS A 32 7.18 4.58 8.75
N ILE A 33 8.11 4.52 7.79
CA ILE A 33 8.46 5.65 6.92
C ILE A 33 7.25 6.05 6.07
N GLU A 34 6.60 5.11 5.39
CA GLU A 34 5.41 5.39 4.56
C GLU A 34 4.26 6.01 5.36
N HIS A 35 3.99 5.49 6.57
CA HIS A 35 2.98 6.04 7.46
C HIS A 35 3.30 7.49 7.86
N SER A 36 4.57 7.75 8.19
CA SER A 36 5.04 9.08 8.58
C SER A 36 4.95 10.04 7.39
N LEU A 37 5.39 9.59 6.21
CA LEU A 37 5.37 10.38 4.99
C LEU A 37 3.95 10.73 4.58
N PHE A 38 3.02 9.78 4.67
CA PHE A 38 1.60 10.02 4.40
C PHE A 38 1.01 11.06 5.35
N LYS A 39 1.34 11.01 6.65
CA LYS A 39 0.92 12.01 7.62
C LYS A 39 1.43 13.40 7.23
N ASP A 40 2.73 13.53 6.95
CA ASP A 40 3.34 14.81 6.60
C ASP A 40 2.77 15.40 5.29
N ILE A 41 2.62 14.59 4.25
CA ILE A 41 1.98 14.99 2.98
C ILE A 41 0.52 15.41 3.22
N SER A 42 -0.22 14.68 4.06
CA SER A 42 -1.61 15.03 4.39
C SER A 42 -1.74 16.35 5.15
N THR A 43 -0.65 16.83 5.79
CA THR A 43 -0.60 18.16 6.39
C THR A 43 -0.17 19.28 5.42
N GLY A 44 0.03 18.95 4.13
CA GLY A 44 0.37 19.91 3.09
C GLY A 44 1.87 20.13 2.87
N LYS A 45 2.74 19.31 3.47
CA LYS A 45 4.19 19.39 3.25
C LYS A 45 4.57 18.80 1.88
N ASP A 46 5.54 19.40 1.21
CA ASP A 46 6.06 18.91 -0.06
C ASP A 46 6.92 17.64 0.16
N PRO A 47 6.62 16.50 -0.51
CA PRO A 47 7.46 15.30 -0.47
C PRO A 47 8.95 15.53 -0.75
N HIS A 48 9.31 16.51 -1.59
CA HIS A 48 10.69 16.80 -1.93
C HIS A 48 11.47 17.41 -0.77
N GLU A 49 10.84 18.27 0.03
CA GLU A 49 11.42 18.90 1.23
C GLU A 49 11.61 17.87 2.35
N LEU A 50 10.80 16.82 2.38
CA LEU A 50 10.85 15.77 3.40
C LEU A 50 12.03 14.81 3.22
N LYS A 51 12.71 14.81 2.07
CA LYS A 51 13.79 13.86 1.78
C LYS A 51 14.92 13.97 2.81
N ALA A 52 15.57 15.12 2.90
CA ALA A 52 16.72 15.34 3.78
C ALA A 52 16.44 14.97 5.25
N PRO A 53 15.38 15.49 5.90
CA PRO A 53 15.08 15.16 7.29
C PRO A 53 14.74 13.67 7.48
N TYR A 54 14.15 13.00 6.49
CA TYR A 54 13.86 11.57 6.59
C TYR A 54 15.12 10.70 6.48
N LEU A 55 16.10 11.08 5.65
CA LEU A 55 17.37 10.33 5.57
C LEU A 55 18.08 10.29 6.91
N GLU A 56 18.13 11.43 7.60
CA GLU A 56 18.75 11.56 8.92
C GLU A 56 17.90 10.87 10.00
N LYS A 57 16.60 11.17 10.07
CA LYS A 57 15.70 10.65 11.10
C LYS A 57 15.61 9.12 11.08
N PHE A 58 15.47 8.53 9.90
CA PHE A 58 15.29 7.09 9.74
C PHE A 58 16.57 6.35 9.37
N GLN A 59 17.69 7.06 9.21
CA GLN A 59 18.98 6.49 8.82
C GLN A 59 18.81 5.59 7.58
N ILE A 60 18.30 6.18 6.49
CA ILE A 60 18.05 5.51 5.22
C ILE A 60 18.79 6.19 4.07
N THR A 61 18.95 5.49 2.95
CA THR A 61 19.55 6.07 1.75
C THR A 61 18.52 6.86 0.94
N ALA A 62 19.00 7.77 0.07
CA ALA A 62 18.14 8.51 -0.86
C ALA A 62 17.29 7.58 -1.75
N ARG A 63 17.82 6.42 -2.15
CA ARG A 63 17.10 5.45 -2.98
C ARG A 63 15.98 4.77 -2.20
N GLN A 64 16.23 4.43 -0.94
CA GLN A 64 15.23 3.84 -0.03
C GLN A 64 14.09 4.83 0.28
N PHE A 65 14.41 6.11 0.53
CA PHE A 65 13.40 7.15 0.65
C PHE A 65 12.55 7.26 -0.62
N ASN A 66 13.19 7.34 -1.79
CA ASN A 66 12.47 7.44 -3.06
C ASN A 66 11.57 6.22 -3.31
N ALA A 67 12.00 5.02 -2.90
CA ALA A 67 11.17 3.83 -2.99
C ALA A 67 9.90 3.95 -2.14
N CYS A 68 10.02 4.37 -0.88
CA CYS A 68 8.87 4.63 -0.01
C CYS A 68 7.95 5.72 -0.57
N ARG A 69 8.53 6.82 -1.08
CA ARG A 69 7.78 7.93 -1.69
C ARG A 69 6.98 7.48 -2.90
N ILE A 70 7.63 6.81 -3.87
CA ILE A 70 6.97 6.32 -5.09
C ILE A 70 5.89 5.28 -4.76
N SER A 71 6.18 4.35 -3.83
CA SER A 71 5.19 3.39 -3.34
C SER A 71 3.96 4.09 -2.77
N LEU A 72 4.15 5.11 -1.93
CA LEU A 72 3.06 5.88 -1.34
C LEU A 72 2.28 6.71 -2.38
N GLU A 73 2.97 7.38 -3.29
CA GLU A 73 2.36 8.13 -4.38
C GLU A 73 1.50 7.21 -5.27
N GLY A 74 2.00 6.03 -5.61
CA GLY A 74 1.23 5.03 -6.34
C GLY A 74 -0.05 4.59 -5.62
N LYS A 75 0.01 4.40 -4.29
CA LYS A 75 -1.17 4.11 -3.46
C LYS A 75 -2.18 5.28 -3.49
N ILE A 76 -1.68 6.52 -3.38
CA ILE A 76 -2.51 7.73 -3.42
C ILE A 76 -3.19 7.90 -4.79
N ASP A 77 -2.43 7.75 -5.89
CA ASP A 77 -2.92 7.93 -7.24
C ASP A 77 -3.92 6.84 -7.63
N SER A 78 -3.67 5.59 -7.20
CA SER A 78 -4.66 4.51 -7.32
C SER A 78 -6.00 4.88 -6.65
N ILE A 79 -5.96 5.48 -5.45
CA ILE A 79 -7.19 5.93 -4.76
C ILE A 79 -7.88 7.05 -5.54
N LYS A 80 -7.13 8.01 -6.07
CA LYS A 80 -7.68 9.12 -6.88
C LYS A 80 -8.36 8.59 -8.13
N GLU A 81 -7.72 7.68 -8.86
CA GLU A 81 -8.30 7.09 -10.07
C GLU A 81 -9.55 6.25 -9.76
N LEU A 82 -9.49 5.38 -8.74
CA LEU A 82 -10.65 4.58 -8.33
C LEU A 82 -11.84 5.45 -7.89
N ARG A 83 -11.57 6.60 -7.27
CA ARG A 83 -12.61 7.53 -6.82
C ARG A 83 -13.46 8.06 -7.97
N LYS A 84 -12.85 8.34 -9.13
CA LYS A 84 -13.58 8.78 -10.34
C LYS A 84 -14.59 7.73 -10.77
N GLY A 85 -14.18 6.46 -10.81
CA GLY A 85 -15.05 5.33 -11.11
C GLY A 85 -16.20 5.19 -10.10
N HIS A 86 -15.90 5.23 -8.80
CA HIS A 86 -16.92 5.16 -7.75
C HIS A 86 -17.95 6.31 -7.83
N ILE A 87 -17.52 7.53 -8.16
CA ILE A 87 -18.41 8.68 -8.35
C ILE A 87 -19.36 8.42 -9.53
N ALA A 88 -18.83 7.93 -10.65
CA ALA A 88 -19.64 7.61 -11.83
C ALA A 88 -20.66 6.49 -11.53
N GLU A 89 -20.22 5.42 -10.90
CA GLU A 89 -21.06 4.29 -10.51
C GLU A 89 -22.19 4.71 -9.55
N LEU A 90 -21.88 5.54 -8.54
CA LEU A 90 -22.88 6.04 -7.61
C LEU A 90 -23.92 6.94 -8.28
N LYS A 91 -23.52 7.78 -9.25
CA LYS A 91 -24.46 8.58 -10.04
C LYS A 91 -25.44 7.69 -10.79
N GLU A 92 -24.95 6.64 -11.45
CA GLU A 92 -25.82 5.70 -12.18
C GLU A 92 -26.74 4.93 -11.23
N HIS A 93 -26.23 4.44 -10.10
CA HIS A 93 -27.04 3.79 -9.08
C HIS A 93 -28.16 4.68 -8.53
N ILE A 94 -27.87 5.97 -8.30
CA ILE A 94 -28.88 6.96 -7.89
C ILE A 94 -29.96 7.10 -8.96
N LYS A 95 -29.57 7.28 -10.22
CA LYS A 95 -30.49 7.43 -11.36
C LYS A 95 -31.39 6.20 -11.54
N VAL A 96 -30.83 5.00 -11.48
CA VAL A 96 -31.58 3.75 -11.54
C VAL A 96 -32.55 3.62 -10.37
N LEU A 97 -32.13 3.99 -9.16
CA LEU A 97 -32.97 3.91 -7.98
C LEU A 97 -34.13 4.93 -8.01
N GLU A 98 -33.90 6.14 -8.50
CA GLU A 98 -34.94 7.15 -8.71
C GLU A 98 -36.03 6.65 -9.68
N LYS A 99 -35.62 6.05 -10.80
CA LYS A 99 -36.56 5.41 -11.76
C LYS A 99 -37.35 4.25 -11.14
N LYS A 100 -36.75 3.50 -10.20
CA LYS A 100 -37.47 2.42 -9.50
C LYS A 100 -38.46 2.99 -8.49
N ILE A 101 -38.09 4.04 -7.76
CA ILE A 101 -38.93 4.71 -6.76
C ILE A 101 -40.22 5.24 -7.40
N SER A 102 -40.17 5.83 -8.60
CA SER A 102 -41.36 6.35 -9.28
C SER A 102 -42.40 5.27 -9.63
N LYS A 103 -42.00 4.00 -9.70
CA LYS A 103 -42.88 2.86 -10.02
C LYS A 103 -43.43 2.14 -8.80
N ILE A 104 -42.95 2.43 -7.59
CA ILE A 104 -43.34 1.72 -6.36
C ILE A 104 -44.58 2.37 -5.76
N LYS A 105 -45.64 1.58 -5.59
CA LYS A 105 -46.91 2.02 -4.95
C LYS A 105 -47.01 1.65 -3.46
N LYS A 106 -46.32 0.60 -3.01
CA LYS A 106 -46.36 0.12 -1.62
C LYS A 106 -45.66 1.11 -0.67
N PRO A 107 -46.35 1.72 0.32
CA PRO A 107 -45.78 2.80 1.14
C PRO A 107 -44.52 2.43 1.92
N PHE A 108 -44.51 1.26 2.56
CA PHE A 108 -43.35 0.80 3.34
C PHE A 108 -42.09 0.60 2.48
N LEU A 109 -42.24 -0.06 1.34
CA LEU A 109 -41.15 -0.28 0.39
C LEU A 109 -40.67 1.06 -0.21
N LEU A 110 -41.59 1.97 -0.52
CA LEU A 110 -41.28 3.30 -1.00
C LEU A 110 -40.41 4.07 0.01
N HIS A 111 -40.80 4.06 1.28
CA HIS A 111 -40.04 4.71 2.36
C HIS A 111 -38.62 4.14 2.47
N GLN A 112 -38.47 2.80 2.48
CA GLN A 112 -37.15 2.16 2.53
C GLN A 112 -36.25 2.58 1.35
N LYS A 113 -36.80 2.60 0.13
CA LYS A 113 -36.02 3.00 -1.07
C LYS A 113 -35.68 4.49 -1.06
N LYS A 114 -36.59 5.37 -0.62
CA LYS A 114 -36.30 6.80 -0.42
C LYS A 114 -35.18 7.02 0.61
N ARG A 115 -35.19 6.29 1.73
CA ARG A 115 -34.11 6.32 2.71
C ARG A 115 -32.78 5.87 2.10
N ARG A 116 -32.77 4.76 1.35
CA ARG A 116 -31.56 4.30 0.63
C ARG A 116 -31.07 5.34 -0.38
N LEU A 117 -31.97 5.97 -1.13
CA LEU A 117 -31.62 7.03 -2.08
C LEU A 117 -30.97 8.21 -1.37
N HIS A 118 -31.51 8.65 -0.24
CA HIS A 118 -30.94 9.73 0.56
C HIS A 118 -29.50 9.39 1.01
N LEU A 119 -29.27 8.17 1.51
CA LEU A 119 -27.94 7.72 1.91
C LEU A 119 -26.94 7.69 0.74
N LEU A 120 -27.39 7.23 -0.45
CA LEU A 120 -26.54 7.22 -1.64
C LEU A 120 -26.20 8.65 -2.10
N LYS A 121 -27.17 9.56 -2.10
CA LYS A 121 -26.93 10.99 -2.42
C LYS A 121 -25.93 11.61 -1.44
N LYS A 122 -26.10 11.37 -0.13
CA LYS A 122 -25.15 11.84 0.90
C LYS A 122 -23.74 11.28 0.70
N ARG A 123 -23.62 10.00 0.34
CA ARG A 123 -22.33 9.38 0.03
C ARG A 123 -21.68 10.00 -1.21
N LEU A 124 -22.46 10.28 -2.25
CA LEU A 124 -21.98 10.95 -3.45
C LEU A 124 -21.51 12.38 -3.15
N GLU A 125 -22.29 13.17 -2.41
CA GLU A 125 -21.93 14.52 -1.96
C GLU A 125 -20.58 14.50 -1.21
N LYS A 126 -20.42 13.56 -0.27
CA LYS A 126 -19.17 13.39 0.47
C LYS A 126 -17.99 13.08 -0.44
N LEU A 127 -18.13 12.14 -1.37
CA LEU A 127 -17.05 11.77 -2.28
C LEU A 127 -16.65 12.91 -3.21
N ILE A 128 -17.62 13.66 -3.75
CA ILE A 128 -17.34 14.84 -4.59
C ILE A 128 -16.62 15.91 -3.78
N ARG A 129 -17.03 16.15 -2.52
CA ARG A 129 -16.33 17.10 -1.64
C ARG A 129 -14.87 16.68 -1.40
N GLN A 130 -14.65 15.41 -1.08
CA GLN A 130 -13.30 14.87 -0.85
C GLN A 130 -12.43 14.91 -2.10
N ASP A 131 -13.02 14.63 -3.27
CA ASP A 131 -12.34 14.74 -4.57
C ASP A 131 -11.86 16.18 -4.83
N LYS A 132 -12.75 17.15 -4.65
CA LYS A 132 -12.41 18.58 -4.82
C LYS A 132 -11.37 19.08 -3.82
N ALA A 133 -11.42 18.62 -2.57
CA ALA A 133 -10.44 18.97 -1.55
C ALA A 133 -9.10 18.24 -1.71
N GLY A 134 -9.02 17.21 -2.57
CA GLY A 134 -7.84 16.35 -2.66
C GLY A 134 -7.65 15.45 -1.43
N ASP A 135 -8.65 15.33 -0.56
CA ASP A 135 -8.58 14.54 0.67
C ASP A 135 -8.44 13.05 0.35
N ILE A 136 -7.33 12.43 0.76
CA ILE A 136 -7.08 11.01 0.55
C ILE A 136 -7.35 10.22 1.83
N SER A 137 -8.20 9.19 1.73
CA SER A 137 -8.40 8.22 2.81
C SER A 137 -7.64 6.94 2.48
N LEU A 138 -6.41 6.84 2.99
CA LEU A 138 -5.55 5.66 2.86
C LEU A 138 -5.58 4.87 4.17
N CYS A 139 -5.70 3.54 4.06
CA CYS A 139 -5.64 2.62 5.20
C CYS A 139 -4.59 1.55 4.88
N PHE A 140 -3.46 1.60 5.58
CA PHE A 140 -2.39 0.62 5.45
C PHE A 140 -2.82 -0.74 6.00
N GLY A 141 -2.46 -1.83 5.34
CA GLY A 141 -2.77 -3.21 5.75
C GLY A 141 -4.11 -3.75 5.26
N SER A 142 -5.18 -2.93 5.23
CA SER A 142 -6.52 -3.17 4.64
C SER A 142 -7.62 -2.65 5.55
N LYS A 143 -8.57 -1.88 4.99
CA LYS A 143 -9.75 -1.44 5.73
C LYS A 143 -10.62 -2.61 6.22
N LYS A 144 -10.66 -3.73 5.49
CA LYS A 144 -11.39 -4.94 5.91
C LYS A 144 -10.78 -5.50 7.18
N LEU A 145 -9.45 -5.65 7.20
CA LEU A 145 -8.74 -6.19 8.34
C LEU A 145 -8.78 -5.23 9.53
N PHE A 146 -8.70 -3.92 9.32
CA PHE A 146 -8.93 -2.94 10.40
C PHE A 146 -10.29 -3.12 11.06
N ASN A 147 -11.36 -3.25 10.27
CA ASN A 147 -12.72 -3.39 10.80
C ASN A 147 -12.99 -4.73 11.48
N ALA A 148 -12.18 -5.76 11.22
CA ALA A 148 -12.32 -7.07 11.83
C ALA A 148 -12.20 -7.03 13.37
N GLN A 149 -11.49 -6.02 13.92
CA GLN A 149 -11.32 -5.83 15.36
C GLN A 149 -12.65 -5.65 16.12
N PHE A 150 -13.70 -5.14 15.46
CA PHE A 150 -14.97 -4.83 16.10
C PHE A 150 -15.89 -6.05 16.26
N ASN A 151 -15.56 -7.17 15.61
CA ASN A 151 -16.30 -8.42 15.75
C ASN A 151 -15.36 -9.61 15.53
N LEU A 152 -14.60 -9.97 16.57
CA LEU A 152 -13.50 -10.93 16.46
C LEU A 152 -13.99 -12.33 16.04
N ASP A 153 -15.02 -12.84 16.70
CA ASP A 153 -15.58 -14.18 16.44
C ASP A 153 -16.07 -14.32 14.99
N ALA A 154 -16.86 -13.37 14.50
CA ALA A 154 -17.33 -13.37 13.11
C ALA A 154 -16.21 -13.21 12.08
N ASN A 155 -15.03 -12.74 12.48
CA ASN A 155 -13.85 -12.59 11.62
C ASN A 155 -12.79 -13.67 11.87
N GLY A 156 -13.09 -14.68 12.68
CA GLY A 156 -12.21 -15.84 12.92
C GLY A 156 -11.05 -15.58 13.89
N TYR A 157 -11.16 -14.57 14.75
CA TYR A 157 -10.15 -14.26 15.78
C TYR A 157 -10.62 -14.67 17.16
N LYS A 158 -9.77 -15.39 17.89
CA LYS A 158 -10.06 -15.78 19.29
C LYS A 158 -9.81 -14.62 20.25
N THR A 159 -8.79 -13.82 19.95
CA THR A 159 -8.37 -12.69 20.79
C THR A 159 -8.05 -11.47 19.96
N HIS A 160 -8.07 -10.31 20.62
CA HIS A 160 -7.65 -9.06 19.99
C HIS A 160 -6.14 -9.07 19.67
N GLU A 161 -5.32 -9.79 20.44
CA GLU A 161 -3.88 -9.91 20.22
C GLU A 161 -3.58 -10.66 18.91
N GLU A 162 -4.29 -11.75 18.65
CA GLU A 162 -4.19 -12.51 17.39
C GLU A 162 -4.52 -11.61 16.18
N TRP A 163 -5.61 -10.83 16.29
CA TRP A 163 -5.95 -9.82 15.28
C TRP A 163 -4.84 -8.78 15.11
N LEU A 164 -4.29 -8.27 16.22
CA LEU A 164 -3.26 -7.23 16.18
C LEU A 164 -1.98 -7.73 15.50
N ILE A 165 -1.60 -8.99 15.73
CA ILE A 165 -0.47 -9.63 15.04
C ILE A 165 -0.75 -9.67 13.53
N HIS A 166 -1.91 -10.18 13.11
CA HIS A 166 -2.28 -10.25 11.69
C HIS A 166 -2.35 -8.84 11.06
N TRP A 167 -2.88 -7.86 11.80
CA TRP A 167 -2.99 -6.48 11.36
C TRP A 167 -1.62 -5.82 11.16
N ARG A 168 -0.69 -6.01 12.12
CA ARG A 168 0.68 -5.52 12.01
C ARG A 168 1.42 -6.21 10.88
N HIS A 169 1.26 -7.52 10.74
CA HIS A 169 1.88 -8.28 9.65
C HIS A 169 1.45 -7.73 8.29
N ALA A 170 0.14 -7.57 8.05
CA ALA A 170 -0.38 -7.02 6.78
C ALA A 170 0.10 -5.59 6.47
N ARG A 171 0.44 -4.80 7.50
CA ARG A 171 1.00 -3.45 7.33
C ARG A 171 2.49 -3.45 7.02
N ASN A 172 3.19 -4.49 7.43
CA ASN A 172 4.65 -4.60 7.43
C ASN A 172 5.12 -5.78 6.57
N SER A 173 4.40 -6.11 5.49
CA SER A 173 4.63 -7.32 4.68
C SER A 173 5.23 -7.07 3.30
N GLU A 174 5.64 -5.84 2.98
CA GLU A 174 6.14 -5.48 1.66
C GLU A 174 7.39 -4.61 1.77
N ILE A 175 8.33 -4.86 0.86
CA ILE A 175 9.50 -4.01 0.62
C ILE A 175 9.56 -3.74 -0.87
N PHE A 176 9.57 -2.46 -1.25
CA PHE A 176 9.72 -2.04 -2.63
C PHE A 176 11.14 -1.55 -2.89
N PHE A 177 11.78 -2.08 -3.93
CA PHE A 177 13.11 -1.66 -4.36
C PHE A 177 13.00 -0.90 -5.68
N LEU A 178 13.23 0.41 -5.63
CA LEU A 178 13.20 1.26 -6.81
C LEU A 178 14.54 1.18 -7.56
N GLY A 179 14.49 0.76 -8.82
CA GLY A 179 15.61 0.82 -9.76
C GLY A 179 15.68 2.15 -10.53
N SER A 180 16.72 2.31 -11.35
CA SER A 180 16.84 3.40 -12.32
C SER A 180 17.59 2.91 -13.57
N LYS A 181 17.25 3.48 -14.73
CA LYS A 181 17.96 3.19 -15.99
C LYS A 181 19.44 3.54 -15.92
N ASP A 182 19.78 4.58 -15.16
CA ASP A 182 21.16 5.07 -15.03
C ASP A 182 21.99 4.28 -14.01
N GLU A 183 21.41 3.27 -13.34
CA GLU A 183 22.11 2.44 -12.38
C GLU A 183 22.72 1.19 -13.02
N SER A 184 23.95 0.86 -12.63
CA SER A 184 24.58 -0.42 -12.96
C SER A 184 23.69 -1.58 -12.52
N SER A 185 23.36 -2.49 -13.45
CA SER A 185 22.41 -3.59 -13.22
C SER A 185 20.99 -3.15 -12.82
N GLY A 186 20.61 -1.90 -13.11
CA GLY A 186 19.24 -1.38 -13.00
C GLY A 186 18.71 -1.11 -11.58
N ASN A 187 19.34 -1.65 -10.52
CA ASN A 187 18.92 -1.42 -9.14
C ASN A 187 20.09 -1.63 -8.15
N GLN A 188 20.58 -0.55 -7.54
CA GLN A 188 21.67 -0.64 -6.56
C GLN A 188 21.24 -1.18 -5.18
N SER A 189 19.93 -1.14 -4.87
CA SER A 189 19.40 -1.58 -3.58
C SER A 189 19.09 -3.07 -3.53
N LEU A 190 18.79 -3.67 -4.69
CA LEU A 190 18.58 -5.10 -4.89
C LEU A 190 19.24 -5.52 -6.20
N THR A 191 20.35 -6.24 -6.12
CA THR A 191 21.07 -6.77 -7.29
C THR A 191 20.95 -8.28 -7.34
N ALA A 192 20.68 -8.84 -8.52
CA ALA A 192 20.73 -10.27 -8.78
C ALA A 192 22.01 -10.63 -9.54
N THR A 193 22.64 -11.74 -9.17
CA THR A 193 23.81 -12.30 -9.89
C THR A 193 23.52 -13.74 -10.26
N VAL A 194 23.71 -14.07 -11.54
CA VAL A 194 23.58 -15.44 -12.06
C VAL A 194 24.84 -16.23 -11.73
N LYS A 195 24.67 -17.39 -11.10
CA LYS A 195 25.76 -18.33 -10.86
C LYS A 195 25.95 -19.28 -12.06
N PRO A 196 27.12 -19.94 -12.19
CA PRO A 196 27.38 -20.89 -13.27
C PRO A 196 26.38 -22.07 -13.34
N ASP A 197 25.75 -22.42 -12.22
CA ASP A 197 24.70 -23.44 -12.12
C ASP A 197 23.31 -22.95 -12.56
N GLY A 198 23.20 -21.70 -13.01
CA GLY A 198 21.95 -21.07 -13.43
C GLY A 198 21.11 -20.50 -12.28
N THR A 199 21.51 -20.67 -11.02
CA THR A 199 20.79 -20.12 -9.86
C THR A 199 21.05 -18.63 -9.69
N LEU A 200 20.12 -17.91 -9.05
CA LEU A 200 20.32 -16.50 -8.72
C LEU A 200 20.81 -16.35 -7.27
N THR A 201 21.68 -15.37 -7.07
CA THR A 201 21.98 -14.85 -5.73
C THR A 201 21.56 -13.40 -5.67
N LEU A 202 20.68 -13.08 -4.72
CA LEU A 202 20.22 -11.72 -4.48
C LEU A 202 21.07 -11.07 -3.41
N ARG A 203 21.45 -9.82 -3.62
CA ARG A 203 22.08 -8.96 -2.61
C ARG A 203 21.18 -7.76 -2.38
N ILE A 204 20.77 -7.57 -1.14
CA ILE A 204 19.93 -6.47 -0.68
C ILE A 204 20.78 -5.50 0.14
N ARG A 205 20.70 -4.21 -0.17
CA ARG A 205 21.27 -3.13 0.65
C ARG A 205 20.31 -2.78 1.78
N LEU A 206 20.72 -3.05 3.01
CA LEU A 206 19.92 -2.74 4.19
C LEU A 206 19.91 -1.23 4.51
N PRO A 207 18.87 -0.69 5.17
CA PRO A 207 18.87 0.65 5.75
C PRO A 207 20.02 0.87 6.73
N ASN A 208 20.54 2.10 6.86
CA ASN A 208 21.62 2.38 7.80
C ASN A 208 21.21 2.10 9.25
N ALA A 209 19.94 2.34 9.59
CA ALA A 209 19.35 1.99 10.89
C ALA A 209 19.53 0.51 11.28
N LEU A 210 19.57 -0.38 10.30
CA LEU A 210 19.62 -1.83 10.51
C LEU A 210 21.04 -2.40 10.46
N ILE A 211 22.04 -1.59 10.08
CA ILE A 211 23.43 -2.04 9.97
C ILE A 211 24.00 -2.57 11.29
N PRO A 212 23.79 -1.92 12.45
CA PRO A 212 24.35 -2.42 13.71
C PRO A 212 23.87 -3.83 14.08
N GLN A 213 22.69 -4.23 13.62
CA GLN A 213 22.07 -5.51 13.96
C GLN A 213 22.27 -6.59 12.89
N PHE A 214 22.16 -6.22 11.61
CA PHE A 214 22.10 -7.18 10.50
C PHE A 214 23.19 -6.98 9.44
N GLY A 215 24.07 -5.99 9.64
CA GLY A 215 25.12 -5.64 8.70
C GLY A 215 24.65 -4.80 7.51
N LYS A 216 25.57 -4.53 6.57
CA LYS A 216 25.32 -3.61 5.45
C LYS A 216 24.48 -4.24 4.33
N TYR A 217 24.69 -5.53 4.10
CA TYR A 217 24.11 -6.28 2.99
C TYR A 217 23.53 -7.60 3.50
N LEU A 218 22.37 -7.96 2.97
CA LEU A 218 21.76 -9.28 3.11
C LEU A 218 21.95 -10.05 1.80
N ILE A 219 22.40 -11.30 1.88
CA ILE A 219 22.61 -12.17 0.73
C ILE A 219 21.60 -13.32 0.80
N ILE A 220 20.82 -13.52 -0.26
CA ILE A 220 19.87 -14.62 -0.39
C ILE A 220 20.34 -15.50 -1.56
N PRO A 221 20.96 -16.67 -1.28
CA PRO A 221 21.44 -17.58 -2.33
C PRO A 221 20.30 -18.45 -2.88
N GLN A 222 20.52 -19.03 -4.06
CA GLN A 222 19.68 -20.08 -4.65
C GLN A 222 18.21 -19.67 -4.89
N VAL A 223 18.01 -18.45 -5.41
CA VAL A 223 16.70 -17.94 -5.84
C VAL A 223 16.35 -18.42 -7.25
#